data_AF-A0A9W5X7R5-F1
#
_entry.id   AF-A0A9W5X7R5-F1
#
_cell.length_a   1.000
_cell.length_b   1.000
_cell.length_c   1.000
_cell.angle_alpha   90.00
_cell.angle_beta   90.00
_cell.angle_gamma   90.00
#
_symmetry.space_group_name_H-M   'P 1'
#
loop_
_entity.id
_entity.type
_entity.pdbx_description
1 polymer ?
#
loop_
_entity_poly.entity_id
_entity_poly.type
_entity_poly.pdbx_seq_one_letter_code
_entity_poly.pdbx_strand_id
1 'polypeptide(L)'
;MKLNDLLKENKIVAFGFPAVRELVRYDNKESDNIIIISTLAPSLLVGYGVNEYYGLELPRDKTFNTGLDIIKADINVFKYRLTALEIYPWEMKNDFVIASRHIGTVEILKSEFSFLQNVPVFERVEAEDIKGKHVYGTLPHRLIIECDLYTAVTIKGFDNAKDGDLMGKELKERIQISENPIMLEMIE
;
A
#
# COMPACT_ATOMS: atom_id res chain seq x y z
N MET A 1 6.33 7.24 -16.55
CA MET A 1 7.76 7.53 -16.81
C MET A 1 8.58 6.24 -16.84
N LYS A 2 9.84 6.24 -17.31
CA LYS A 2 10.74 5.08 -17.24
C LYS A 2 11.67 5.14 -16.04
N LEU A 3 11.93 3.99 -15.41
CA LEU A 3 12.82 3.90 -14.26
C LEU A 3 14.22 4.41 -14.58
N ASN A 4 14.78 4.02 -15.72
CA ASN A 4 16.17 4.34 -16.03
C ASN A 4 16.41 5.84 -16.21
N ASP A 5 15.39 6.58 -16.61
CA ASP A 5 15.48 8.04 -16.71
C ASP A 5 15.48 8.68 -15.32
N LEU A 6 14.62 8.20 -14.40
CA LEU A 6 14.67 8.62 -13.00
C LEU A 6 16.03 8.40 -12.36
N LEU A 7 16.65 7.23 -12.58
CA LEU A 7 17.96 6.89 -12.02
C LEU A 7 19.07 7.82 -12.53
N LYS A 8 19.04 8.22 -13.80
CA LYS A 8 20.06 9.10 -14.39
C LYS A 8 19.98 10.54 -13.89
N GLU A 9 18.77 11.00 -13.57
CA GLU A 9 18.50 12.40 -13.26
C GLU A 9 18.51 12.69 -11.75
N ASN A 10 18.24 11.69 -10.93
CA ASN A 10 17.92 11.89 -9.51
C ASN A 10 18.78 11.02 -8.61
N LYS A 11 18.92 11.48 -7.37
CA LYS A 11 19.40 10.68 -6.25
C LYS A 11 18.22 9.90 -5.66
N ILE A 12 18.42 8.63 -5.33
CA ILE A 12 17.32 7.72 -4.98
C ILE A 12 17.42 7.29 -3.52
N VAL A 13 16.26 7.30 -2.86
CA VAL A 13 15.98 6.48 -1.67
C VAL A 13 15.01 5.38 -2.08
N ALA A 14 15.33 4.11 -1.79
CA ALA A 14 14.55 2.98 -2.24
C ALA A 14 14.00 2.11 -1.10
N PHE A 15 12.71 1.80 -1.15
CA PHE A 15 12.01 0.94 -0.20
C PHE A 15 11.40 -0.29 -0.90
N GLY A 16 11.45 -1.46 -0.25
CA GLY A 16 10.89 -2.68 -0.83
C GLY A 16 11.69 -3.94 -0.54
N PHE A 17 11.58 -4.91 -1.45
CA PHE A 17 12.41 -6.12 -1.45
C PHE A 17 13.86 -5.82 -1.85
N PRO A 18 14.82 -6.72 -1.58
CA PRO A 18 16.25 -6.44 -1.72
C PRO A 18 16.67 -5.84 -3.06
N ALA A 19 16.20 -6.40 -4.18
CA ALA A 19 16.54 -5.91 -5.51
C ALA A 19 16.09 -4.45 -5.77
N VAL A 20 14.96 -4.00 -5.20
CA VAL A 20 14.54 -2.60 -5.29
C VAL A 20 15.46 -1.70 -4.48
N ARG A 21 15.89 -2.15 -3.29
CA ARG A 21 16.82 -1.37 -2.46
C ARG A 21 18.18 -1.20 -3.12
N GLU A 22 18.59 -2.14 -3.97
CA GLU A 22 19.85 -2.04 -4.74
C GLU A 22 19.84 -0.93 -5.80
N LEU A 23 18.67 -0.40 -6.20
CA LEU A 23 18.57 0.68 -7.18
C LEU A 23 19.35 1.94 -6.76
N VAL A 24 19.51 2.18 -5.46
CA VAL A 24 20.34 3.27 -4.91
C VAL A 24 21.82 3.16 -5.27
N ARG A 25 22.28 2.08 -5.91
CA ARG A 25 23.66 1.94 -6.39
C ARG A 25 23.84 2.50 -7.82
N TYR A 26 22.75 2.79 -8.51
CA TYR A 26 22.72 3.12 -9.93
C TYR A 26 22.10 4.50 -10.21
N ASP A 27 21.86 5.27 -9.16
CA ASP A 27 21.30 6.62 -9.23
C ASP A 27 22.40 7.68 -9.47
N ASN A 28 21.96 8.90 -9.78
CA ASN A 28 22.85 10.04 -9.92
C ASN A 28 23.18 10.64 -8.55
N LYS A 29 24.34 10.26 -8.01
CA LYS A 29 24.81 10.71 -6.68
C LYS A 29 25.09 12.20 -6.59
N GLU A 30 25.33 12.85 -7.72
CA GLU A 30 25.62 14.28 -7.82
C GLU A 30 24.34 15.12 -7.95
N SER A 31 23.16 14.49 -8.11
CA SER A 31 21.90 15.20 -8.19
C SER A 31 21.48 15.74 -6.82
N ASP A 32 21.11 17.02 -6.77
CA ASP A 32 20.50 17.64 -5.60
C ASP A 32 19.03 17.21 -5.40
N ASN A 33 18.39 16.64 -6.43
CA ASN A 33 17.03 16.17 -6.35
C ASN A 33 16.98 14.73 -5.78
N ILE A 34 16.35 14.57 -4.62
CA ILE A 34 16.15 13.27 -3.97
C ILE A 34 14.72 12.82 -4.22
N ILE A 35 14.55 11.65 -4.81
CA ILE A 35 13.24 11.04 -4.98
C ILE A 35 13.18 9.67 -4.29
N ILE A 36 11.96 9.26 -3.99
CA ILE A 36 11.68 7.99 -3.33
C ILE A 36 11.12 7.02 -4.36
N ILE A 37 11.68 5.82 -4.40
CA ILE A 37 11.18 4.70 -5.21
C ILE A 37 10.74 3.60 -4.25
N SER A 38 9.51 3.06 -4.41
CA SER A 38 9.01 2.07 -3.46
C SER A 38 8.14 0.98 -4.08
N THR A 39 8.26 -0.22 -3.52
CA THR A 39 7.31 -1.33 -3.68
C THR A 39 6.61 -1.72 -2.38
N LEU A 40 6.86 -0.99 -1.29
CA LEU A 40 6.13 -1.19 -0.04
C LEU A 40 4.67 -0.75 -0.19
N ALA A 41 3.80 -1.30 0.66
CA ALA A 41 2.43 -0.82 0.80
C ALA A 41 2.44 0.67 1.20
N PRO A 42 1.56 1.51 0.62
CA PRO A 42 1.53 2.94 0.92
C PRO A 42 1.36 3.25 2.42
N SER A 43 0.57 2.44 3.13
CA SER A 43 0.38 2.61 4.58
C SER A 43 1.67 2.46 5.40
N LEU A 44 2.64 1.66 4.93
CA LEU A 44 3.94 1.53 5.58
C LEU A 44 4.84 2.73 5.31
N LEU A 45 4.69 3.38 4.16
CA LEU A 45 5.45 4.56 3.77
C LEU A 45 5.15 5.77 4.65
N VAL A 46 3.93 5.87 5.19
CA VAL A 46 3.57 6.87 6.20
C VAL A 46 4.49 6.82 7.41
N GLY A 47 4.82 5.62 7.91
CA GLY A 47 5.72 5.44 9.06
C GLY A 47 7.16 5.88 8.79
N TYR A 48 7.53 6.07 7.52
CA TYR A 48 8.83 6.62 7.11
C TYR A 48 8.77 8.12 6.79
N GLY A 49 7.62 8.79 7.00
CA GLY A 49 7.44 10.20 6.69
C GLY A 49 7.40 10.51 5.19
N VAL A 50 6.98 9.54 4.37
CA VAL A 50 6.97 9.67 2.90
C VAL A 50 5.61 10.17 2.43
N ASN A 51 5.61 11.31 1.74
CA ASN A 51 4.39 11.92 1.18
C ASN A 51 4.34 11.90 -0.35
N GLU A 52 5.49 11.73 -1.03
CA GLU A 52 5.54 11.53 -2.48
C GLU A 52 6.56 10.44 -2.80
N TYR A 53 6.23 9.56 -3.75
CA TYR A 53 7.11 8.49 -4.19
C TYR A 53 6.74 7.97 -5.58
N TYR A 54 7.66 7.24 -6.19
CA TYR A 54 7.44 6.52 -7.44
C TYR A 54 7.19 5.04 -7.15
N GLY A 55 6.03 4.55 -7.59
CA GLY A 55 5.69 3.13 -7.55
C GLY A 55 6.13 2.42 -8.82
N LEU A 56 6.64 1.20 -8.67
CA LEU A 56 7.09 0.35 -9.78
C LEU A 56 5.92 -0.45 -10.35
N GLU A 57 5.68 -0.35 -11.66
CA GLU A 57 4.76 -1.24 -12.37
C GLU A 57 5.49 -2.54 -12.71
N LEU A 58 5.55 -3.45 -11.73
CA LEU A 58 6.20 -4.74 -11.92
C LEU A 58 5.32 -5.67 -12.76
N PRO A 59 5.84 -6.28 -13.83
CA PRO A 59 5.09 -7.27 -14.60
C PRO A 59 4.75 -8.48 -13.72
N ARG A 60 3.52 -8.98 -13.91
CA ARG A 60 3.09 -10.24 -13.28
C ARG A 60 4.00 -11.37 -13.77
N ASP A 61 4.29 -12.32 -12.89
CA ASP A 61 5.07 -13.53 -13.18
C ASP A 61 6.58 -13.33 -13.46
N LYS A 62 7.12 -12.15 -13.16
CA LYS A 62 8.57 -11.91 -13.23
C LYS A 62 9.19 -11.77 -11.84
N THR A 63 10.22 -12.56 -11.58
CA THR A 63 11.05 -12.43 -10.38
C THR A 63 12.28 -11.58 -10.69
N PHE A 64 12.56 -10.62 -9.83
CA PHE A 64 13.76 -9.77 -9.89
C PHE A 64 14.66 -10.10 -8.71
N ASN A 65 15.86 -10.63 -9.00
CA ASN A 65 16.80 -11.05 -7.95
C ASN A 65 17.76 -9.91 -7.58
N THR A 66 18.08 -9.04 -8.53
CA THR A 66 19.03 -7.94 -8.37
C THR A 66 18.48 -6.61 -8.91
N GLY A 67 19.06 -5.49 -8.48
CA GLY A 67 18.73 -4.16 -9.03
C GLY A 67 19.01 -4.07 -10.54
N LEU A 68 20.04 -4.75 -11.05
CA LEU A 68 20.34 -4.82 -12.47
C LEU A 68 19.23 -5.49 -13.28
N ASP A 69 18.55 -6.50 -12.73
CA ASP A 69 17.44 -7.15 -13.41
C ASP A 69 16.28 -6.17 -13.64
N ILE A 70 16.05 -5.29 -12.66
CA ILE A 70 15.02 -4.24 -12.73
C ILE A 70 15.41 -3.18 -13.76
N ILE A 71 16.67 -2.71 -13.73
CA ILE A 71 17.21 -1.71 -14.68
C ILE A 71 17.11 -2.21 -16.12
N LYS A 72 17.51 -3.47 -16.37
CA LYS A 72 17.43 -4.09 -17.70
C LYS A 72 16.00 -4.22 -18.21
N ALA A 73 15.04 -4.39 -17.29
CA ALA A 73 13.64 -4.47 -17.66
C ALA A 73 13.02 -3.10 -17.99
N ASP A 74 13.70 -2.00 -17.64
CA ASP A 74 13.27 -0.61 -17.87
C ASP A 74 11.77 -0.41 -17.60
N ILE A 75 11.40 -0.77 -16.38
CA ILE A 75 10.02 -0.80 -15.93
C ILE A 75 9.39 0.60 -15.94
N ASN A 76 8.08 0.64 -16.11
CA ASN A 76 7.34 1.87 -15.91
C ASN A 76 7.28 2.21 -14.42
N VAL A 77 7.26 3.51 -14.17
CA VAL A 77 7.07 4.09 -12.84
C VAL A 77 6.03 5.20 -12.93
N PHE A 78 5.25 5.30 -11.85
CA PHE A 78 4.18 6.29 -11.68
C PHE A 78 4.43 7.04 -10.40
N LYS A 79 4.19 8.35 -10.42
CA LYS A 79 4.36 9.21 -9.25
C LYS A 79 3.06 9.23 -8.46
N TYR A 80 3.19 9.04 -7.15
CA TYR A 80 2.07 9.06 -6.22
C TYR A 80 2.28 10.12 -5.16
N ARG A 81 1.19 10.78 -4.80
CA ARG A 81 1.06 11.55 -3.58
C ARG A 81 0.32 10.73 -2.53
N LEU A 82 0.90 10.66 -1.35
CA LEU A 82 0.40 9.95 -0.19
C LEU A 82 0.13 10.97 0.91
N THR A 83 -1.10 10.98 1.42
CA THR A 83 -1.49 11.84 2.54
C THR A 83 -2.06 10.99 3.65
N ALA A 84 -1.44 11.01 4.83
CA ALA A 84 -2.00 10.42 6.03
C ALA A 84 -2.87 11.44 6.75
N LEU A 85 -4.10 11.06 7.12
CA LEU A 85 -5.03 11.96 7.79
C LEU A 85 -4.95 11.75 9.30
N GLU A 86 -4.28 12.65 10.00
CA GLU A 86 -4.24 12.68 11.47
C GLU A 86 -5.59 13.07 12.08
N ILE A 87 -6.38 13.87 11.34
CA ILE A 87 -7.74 14.26 11.71
C ILE A 87 -8.67 13.68 10.66
N TYR A 88 -9.60 12.83 11.10
CA TYR A 88 -10.59 12.24 10.20
C TYR A 88 -11.54 13.33 9.69
N PRO A 89 -11.73 13.46 8.36
CA PRO A 89 -12.72 14.36 7.79
C PRO A 89 -14.09 13.73 8.00
N TRP A 90 -14.73 14.05 9.13
CA TRP A 90 -16.03 13.50 9.52
C TRP A 90 -17.15 13.84 8.52
N GLU A 91 -16.96 14.87 7.70
CA GLU A 91 -17.77 15.23 6.55
C GLU A 91 -17.69 14.24 5.38
N MET A 92 -16.60 13.46 5.28
CA MET A 92 -16.43 12.36 4.31
C MET A 92 -16.89 11.00 4.88
N LYS A 93 -17.48 11.01 6.08
CA LYS A 93 -18.16 9.83 6.61
C LYS A 93 -19.34 9.55 5.70
N ASN A 94 -19.47 8.33 5.17
CA ASN A 94 -20.73 7.58 5.11
C ASN A 94 -20.63 6.29 4.27
N ASP A 95 -19.67 6.17 3.36
CA ASP A 95 -19.53 4.96 2.54
C ASP A 95 -18.33 4.13 2.97
N PHE A 96 -18.49 3.43 4.09
CA PHE A 96 -17.49 2.47 4.58
C PHE A 96 -17.66 1.11 3.92
N VAL A 97 -16.55 0.42 3.68
CA VAL A 97 -16.54 -0.98 3.22
C VAL A 97 -15.37 -1.73 3.85
N ILE A 98 -15.51 -3.05 3.99
CA ILE A 98 -14.42 -3.94 4.41
C ILE A 98 -13.95 -4.74 3.20
N ALA A 99 -12.64 -4.76 2.95
CA ALA A 99 -11.99 -5.56 1.91
C ALA A 99 -11.11 -6.64 2.55
N SER A 100 -11.66 -7.83 2.77
CA SER A 100 -10.93 -8.94 3.38
C SER A 100 -11.57 -10.29 3.05
N ARG A 101 -10.73 -11.30 2.80
CA ARG A 101 -11.12 -12.72 2.74
C ARG A 101 -11.05 -13.43 4.08
N HIS A 102 -10.38 -12.81 5.05
CA HIS A 102 -10.08 -13.42 6.33
C HIS A 102 -11.20 -13.10 7.33
N ILE A 103 -12.03 -14.09 7.63
CA ILE A 103 -13.25 -13.90 8.42
C ILE A 103 -12.97 -13.36 9.83
N GLY A 104 -11.90 -13.83 10.48
CA GLY A 104 -11.50 -13.32 11.79
C GLY A 104 -11.14 -11.83 11.75
N THR A 105 -10.57 -11.35 10.64
CA THR A 105 -10.27 -9.91 10.46
C THR A 105 -11.57 -9.11 10.35
N VAL A 106 -12.55 -9.62 9.61
CA VAL A 106 -13.86 -8.97 9.46
C VAL A 106 -14.57 -8.87 10.82
N GLU A 107 -14.57 -9.95 11.59
CA GLU A 107 -15.18 -9.99 12.93
C GLU A 107 -14.52 -8.99 13.88
N ILE A 108 -13.18 -8.92 13.91
CA ILE A 108 -12.47 -7.95 14.74
C ILE A 108 -12.83 -6.53 14.32
N LEU A 109 -12.75 -6.20 13.03
CA LEU A 109 -13.08 -4.86 12.53
C LEU A 109 -14.49 -4.43 12.92
N LYS A 110 -15.48 -5.33 12.78
CA LYS A 110 -16.85 -5.05 13.21
C LYS A 110 -16.93 -4.84 14.72
N SER A 111 -16.28 -5.68 15.52
CA SER A 111 -16.33 -5.59 16.98
C SER A 111 -15.67 -4.32 17.53
N GLU A 112 -14.53 -3.92 16.95
CA GLU A 112 -13.75 -2.77 17.40
C GLU A 112 -14.34 -1.45 16.89
N PHE A 113 -15.01 -1.47 15.72
CA PHE A 113 -15.61 -0.29 15.11
C PHE A 113 -17.11 -0.48 14.89
N SER A 114 -17.93 0.11 15.76
CA SER A 114 -19.39 0.01 15.69
C SER A 114 -19.98 0.51 14.35
N PHE A 115 -19.34 1.49 13.70
CA PHE A 115 -19.76 1.99 12.39
C PHE A 115 -19.51 1.00 11.24
N LEU A 116 -18.74 -0.06 11.45
CA LEU A 116 -18.48 -1.12 10.47
C LEU A 116 -19.44 -2.32 10.58
N GLN A 117 -20.34 -2.35 11.56
CA GLN A 117 -21.20 -3.53 11.82
C GLN A 117 -22.02 -3.96 10.59
N ASN A 118 -22.62 -2.99 9.90
CA ASN A 118 -23.55 -3.21 8.79
C ASN A 118 -22.98 -2.83 7.41
N VAL A 119 -21.66 -2.65 7.30
CA VAL A 119 -21.05 -2.24 6.03
C VAL A 119 -20.85 -3.44 5.10
N PRO A 120 -20.85 -3.23 3.77
CA PRO A 120 -20.49 -4.26 2.81
C PRO A 120 -19.11 -4.85 3.07
N VAL A 121 -18.99 -6.17 2.90
CA VAL A 121 -17.73 -6.91 3.00
C VAL A 121 -17.45 -7.55 1.65
N PHE A 122 -16.27 -7.26 1.10
CA PHE A 122 -15.83 -7.76 -0.20
C PHE A 122 -14.61 -8.67 -0.03
N GLU A 123 -14.78 -9.95 -0.34
CA GLU A 123 -13.68 -10.93 -0.41
C GLU A 123 -12.84 -10.76 -1.68
N ARG A 124 -13.48 -10.30 -2.75
CA ARG A 124 -12.84 -9.90 -4.00
C ARG A 124 -13.36 -8.52 -4.33
N VAL A 125 -12.42 -7.60 -4.54
CA VAL A 125 -12.71 -6.19 -4.76
C VAL A 125 -12.40 -5.84 -6.20
N GLU A 126 -13.37 -5.28 -6.88
CA GLU A 126 -13.19 -4.55 -8.13
C GLU A 126 -13.27 -3.03 -7.85
N ALA A 127 -12.80 -2.18 -8.78
CA ALA A 127 -12.71 -0.74 -8.54
C ALA A 127 -14.07 -0.10 -8.18
N GLU A 128 -15.15 -0.54 -8.82
CA GLU A 128 -16.52 -0.05 -8.61
C GLU A 128 -17.03 -0.32 -7.18
N ASP A 129 -16.54 -1.38 -6.53
CA ASP A 129 -16.94 -1.73 -5.16
C ASP A 129 -16.43 -0.73 -4.13
N ILE A 130 -15.33 -0.03 -4.43
CA ILE A 130 -14.59 0.82 -3.49
C ILE A 130 -14.48 2.28 -3.92
N LYS A 131 -14.93 2.60 -5.14
CA LYS A 131 -14.82 3.94 -5.70
C LYS A 131 -15.51 4.97 -4.82
N GLY A 132 -14.77 6.00 -4.38
CA GLY A 132 -15.29 7.07 -3.53
C GLY A 132 -15.59 6.65 -2.08
N LYS A 133 -15.09 5.50 -1.64
CA LYS A 133 -15.41 4.92 -0.32
C LYS A 133 -14.23 4.97 0.62
N HIS A 134 -14.49 4.80 1.92
CA HIS A 134 -13.46 4.49 2.90
C HIS A 134 -13.36 2.96 3.09
N VAL A 135 -12.24 2.40 2.66
CA VAL A 135 -11.97 0.97 2.73
C VAL A 135 -11.12 0.62 3.95
N TYR A 136 -11.58 -0.34 4.74
CA TYR A 136 -10.78 -1.04 5.76
C TYR A 136 -10.36 -2.40 5.24
N GLY A 137 -9.06 -2.70 5.20
CA GLY A 137 -8.62 -4.05 4.78
C GLY A 137 -7.23 -4.13 4.18
N THR A 138 -7.03 -5.13 3.32
CA THR A 138 -5.82 -5.27 2.50
C THR A 138 -6.18 -5.08 1.03
N LEU A 139 -5.69 -4.00 0.42
CA LEU A 139 -5.84 -3.74 -1.01
C LEU A 139 -4.50 -3.74 -1.76
N PRO A 140 -4.45 -4.26 -2.99
CA PRO A 140 -3.38 -3.95 -3.93
C PRO A 140 -3.28 -2.44 -4.17
N HIS A 141 -2.06 -1.94 -4.35
CA HIS A 141 -1.78 -0.51 -4.60
C HIS A 141 -2.70 0.11 -5.66
N ARG A 142 -2.86 -0.55 -6.81
CA ARG A 142 -3.71 -0.10 -7.92
C ARG A 142 -5.20 0.06 -7.59
N LEU A 143 -5.68 -0.53 -6.49
CA LEU A 143 -7.05 -0.36 -6.02
C LEU A 143 -7.16 0.72 -4.94
N ILE A 144 -6.07 1.00 -4.22
CA ILE A 144 -6.03 2.08 -3.21
C ILE A 144 -6.30 3.44 -3.87
N ILE A 145 -5.81 3.67 -5.09
CA ILE A 145 -6.05 4.92 -5.83
C ILE A 145 -7.53 5.13 -6.24
N GLU A 146 -8.35 4.10 -6.17
CA GLU A 146 -9.76 4.18 -6.56
C GLU A 146 -10.65 4.60 -5.38
N CYS A 147 -10.21 4.38 -4.14
CA CYS A 147 -10.95 4.74 -2.94
C CYS A 147 -10.57 6.14 -2.44
N ASP A 148 -11.50 6.81 -1.75
CA ASP A 148 -11.23 8.13 -1.15
C ASP A 148 -10.28 7.99 0.03
N LEU A 149 -10.50 6.96 0.86
CA LEU A 149 -9.71 6.69 2.05
C LEU A 149 -9.42 5.20 2.19
N TYR A 150 -8.21 4.89 2.64
CA TYR A 150 -7.80 3.52 2.93
C TYR A 150 -7.19 3.41 4.32
N THR A 151 -7.76 2.54 5.14
CA THR A 151 -7.19 2.10 6.41
C THR A 151 -6.66 0.68 6.24
N ALA A 152 -5.34 0.54 6.26
CA ALA A 152 -4.71 -0.77 6.11
C ALA A 152 -4.96 -1.65 7.34
N VAL A 153 -5.26 -2.92 7.07
CA VAL A 153 -5.43 -3.95 8.09
C VAL A 153 -4.57 -5.14 7.70
N THR A 154 -3.58 -5.45 8.51
CA THR A 154 -2.60 -6.52 8.27
C THR A 154 -2.51 -7.45 9.47
N ILE A 155 -1.99 -8.66 9.27
CA ILE A 155 -1.71 -9.61 10.36
C ILE A 155 -0.20 -9.80 10.43
N LYS A 156 0.39 -9.53 11.60
CA LYS A 156 1.83 -9.68 11.81
C LYS A 156 2.26 -11.14 11.60
N GLY A 157 3.25 -11.32 10.72
CA GLY A 157 3.80 -12.63 10.39
C GLY A 157 2.83 -13.57 9.69
N PHE A 158 1.84 -13.03 8.97
CA PHE A 158 0.85 -13.84 8.25
C PHE A 158 1.50 -14.80 7.25
N ASP A 159 1.17 -16.08 7.38
CA ASP A 159 1.52 -17.17 6.49
C ASP A 159 0.23 -17.74 5.89
N ASN A 160 -0.03 -17.47 4.61
CA ASN A 160 -1.25 -17.88 3.94
C ASN A 160 -1.48 -19.40 3.94
N ALA A 161 -0.44 -20.23 4.15
CA ALA A 161 -0.58 -21.68 4.25
C ALA A 161 -1.05 -22.16 5.63
N LYS A 162 -1.01 -21.30 6.66
CA LYS A 162 -1.29 -21.67 8.06
C LYS A 162 -2.33 -20.79 8.72
N ASP A 163 -2.41 -19.53 8.33
CA ASP A 163 -3.18 -18.50 9.05
C ASP A 163 -4.52 -18.17 8.37
N GLY A 164 -4.95 -18.96 7.38
CA GLY A 164 -6.19 -18.67 6.63
C GLY A 164 -7.47 -18.72 7.48
N ASP A 165 -7.44 -19.50 8.56
CA ASP A 165 -8.50 -19.68 9.55
C ASP A 165 -8.10 -19.16 10.94
N LEU A 166 -7.08 -18.28 11.00
CA LEU A 166 -6.61 -17.69 12.25
C LEU A 166 -7.71 -16.85 12.91
N MET A 167 -8.05 -17.14 14.17
CA MET A 167 -9.14 -16.45 14.88
C MET A 167 -8.83 -16.24 16.36
N GLY A 168 -9.76 -15.58 17.06
CA GLY A 168 -9.73 -15.45 18.52
C GLY A 168 -8.54 -14.64 19.05
N LYS A 169 -7.99 -15.07 20.19
CA LYS A 169 -6.97 -14.32 20.92
C LYS A 169 -5.68 -14.15 20.13
N GLU A 170 -5.24 -15.19 19.43
CA GLU A 170 -4.01 -15.13 18.64
C GLU A 170 -4.11 -14.10 17.50
N LEU A 171 -5.24 -14.10 16.77
CA LEU A 171 -5.48 -13.08 15.77
C LEU A 171 -5.48 -11.68 16.38
N LYS A 172 -6.16 -11.50 17.53
CA LYS A 172 -6.26 -10.20 18.20
C LYS A 172 -4.90 -9.63 18.61
N GLU A 173 -3.95 -10.49 18.96
CA GLU A 173 -2.57 -10.08 19.30
C GLU A 173 -1.71 -9.78 18.06
N ARG A 174 -2.08 -10.30 16.89
CA ARG A 174 -1.31 -10.17 15.64
C ARG A 174 -1.89 -9.15 14.66
N ILE A 175 -3.18 -8.84 14.75
CA ILE A 175 -3.85 -7.89 13.85
C ILE A 175 -3.32 -6.47 14.10
N GLN A 176 -3.05 -5.77 13.01
CA GLN A 176 -2.55 -4.41 13.00
C GLN A 176 -3.46 -3.59 12.09
N ILE A 177 -4.11 -2.59 12.66
CA ILE A 177 -4.97 -1.65 11.96
C ILE A 177 -4.23 -0.31 11.98
N SER A 178 -4.01 0.29 10.82
CA SER A 178 -3.33 1.58 10.73
C SER A 178 -4.08 2.64 11.51
N GLU A 179 -3.34 3.46 12.27
CA GLU A 179 -3.91 4.52 13.11
C GLU A 179 -4.56 5.61 12.26
N ASN A 180 -3.88 6.03 11.19
CA ASN A 180 -4.34 7.07 10.28
C ASN A 180 -4.77 6.45 8.95
N PRO A 181 -5.97 6.78 8.43
CA PRO A 181 -6.31 6.48 7.05
C PRO A 181 -5.43 7.29 6.11
N ILE A 182 -5.27 6.77 4.90
CA ILE A 182 -4.50 7.43 3.85
C ILE A 182 -5.34 7.75 2.62
N MET A 183 -4.98 8.84 1.96
CA MET A 183 -5.36 9.15 0.59
C MET A 183 -4.16 8.88 -0.32
N LEU A 184 -4.41 8.28 -1.48
CA LEU A 184 -3.37 7.99 -2.46
C LEU A 184 -3.81 8.48 -3.84
N GLU A 185 -3.04 9.40 -4.41
CA GLU A 185 -3.33 10.01 -5.71
C GLU A 185 -2.18 9.70 -6.67
N MET A 186 -2.48 9.24 -7.87
CA MET A 186 -1.50 9.20 -8.95
C MET A 186 -1.43 10.61 -9.57
N ILE A 187 -0.24 11.21 -9.57
CA ILE A 187 -0.05 12.60 -10.01
C ILE A 187 0.70 12.72 -11.33
N GLU A 188 1.50 11.72 -11.74
CA GLU A 188 2.26 11.68 -13.01
C GLU A 188 2.56 10.24 -13.51
#